data_AF-A0A660ZIV6-F1
#
_entry.id   AF-A0A660ZIV6-F1
#
_cell.length_a   1.000
_cell.length_b   1.000
_cell.length_c   1.000
_cell.angle_alpha   90.00
_cell.angle_beta   90.00
_cell.angle_gamma   90.00
#
_symmetry.space_group_name_H-M   'P 1'
#
loop_
_entity.id
_entity.type
_entity.pdbx_description
1 polymer ?
#
loop_
_entity_poly.entity_id
_entity_poly.type
_entity_poly.pdbx_seq_one_letter_code
_entity_poly.pdbx_strand_id
1 'polypeptide(L)'
;GKREVKIDVKAVDLIRFGYETIDLRHVEQLVEMSQTRAVAYSLYLASHRFMDGRRALSEILDLLERAFDEEGLDILDPFHRPGRHPGNFARPRRHEIAAALNRLRTLAVKRK
;
A
#
# COMPACT_ATOMS: atom_id res chain seq x y z
N GLY A 1 -19.32 5.80 -3.27
CA GLY A 1 -19.38 4.33 -3.31
C GLY A 1 -17.99 3.79 -3.43
N LYS A 2 -17.58 2.88 -2.54
CA LYS A 2 -16.28 2.20 -2.61
C LYS A 2 -16.29 1.28 -3.83
N ARG A 3 -15.83 1.77 -4.98
CA ARG A 3 -15.50 0.91 -6.12
C ARG A 3 -14.33 0.03 -5.71
N GLU A 4 -14.39 -1.25 -6.07
CA GLU A 4 -13.30 -2.20 -5.87
C GLU A 4 -12.05 -1.68 -6.60
N VAL A 5 -11.03 -1.31 -5.84
CA VAL A 5 -9.81 -0.73 -6.39
C VAL A 5 -8.97 -1.88 -6.95
N LYS A 6 -8.86 -1.97 -8.29
CA LYS A 6 -8.00 -2.94 -8.94
C LYS A 6 -6.52 -2.57 -8.76
N ILE A 7 -5.72 -3.50 -8.26
CA ILE A 7 -4.27 -3.33 -8.07
C ILE A 7 -3.54 -4.18 -9.10
N ASP A 8 -2.55 -3.60 -9.77
CA ASP A 8 -1.69 -4.32 -10.70
C ASP A 8 -0.26 -3.76 -10.63
N VAL A 9 0.74 -4.63 -10.47
CA VAL A 9 2.16 -4.23 -10.39
C VAL A 9 2.77 -4.49 -11.75
N LYS A 10 3.10 -3.42 -12.46
CA LYS A 10 3.58 -3.48 -13.85
C LYS A 10 5.10 -3.63 -13.95
N ALA A 11 5.82 -3.10 -12.97
CA ALA A 11 7.28 -3.18 -12.85
C ALA A 11 7.67 -3.03 -11.37
N VAL A 12 8.97 -3.15 -11.07
CA VAL A 12 9.52 -2.94 -9.71
C VAL A 12 9.21 -1.55 -9.17
N ASP A 13 8.99 -0.57 -10.04
CA ASP A 13 8.77 0.82 -9.72
C ASP A 13 7.41 1.35 -10.18
N LEU A 14 6.53 0.51 -10.74
CA LEU A 14 5.30 0.96 -11.36
C LEU A 14 4.08 0.17 -10.87
N ILE A 15 3.17 0.88 -10.20
CA ILE A 15 1.92 0.34 -9.66
C ILE A 15 0.74 0.99 -10.36
N ARG A 16 -0.22 0.21 -10.82
CA ARG A 16 -1.55 0.69 -11.22
C ARG A 16 -2.51 0.45 -10.05
N PHE A 17 -3.10 1.53 -9.55
CA PHE A 17 -4.02 1.53 -8.41
C PHE A 17 -5.36 2.13 -8.83
N GLY A 18 -6.34 1.28 -9.13
CA GLY A 18 -7.59 1.66 -9.77
C GLY A 18 -7.36 2.22 -11.17
N TYR A 19 -7.61 3.51 -11.32
CA TYR A 19 -7.35 4.27 -12.56
C TYR A 19 -6.04 5.07 -12.52
N GLU A 20 -5.39 5.12 -11.36
CA GLU A 20 -4.15 5.88 -11.15
C GLU A 20 -2.92 5.02 -11.41
N THR A 21 -1.85 5.67 -11.84
CA THR A 21 -0.52 5.08 -11.96
C THR A 21 0.41 5.75 -10.95
N ILE A 22 1.01 4.94 -10.08
CA ILE A 22 1.97 5.36 -9.06
C ILE A 22 3.35 4.97 -9.55
N ASP A 23 4.20 5.98 -9.75
CA ASP A 23 5.55 5.84 -10.25
C ASP A 23 6.57 6.03 -9.10
N LEU A 24 7.20 4.93 -8.72
CA LEU A 24 8.18 4.82 -7.65
C LEU A 24 9.62 4.78 -8.18
N ARG A 25 9.89 5.17 -9.44
CA ARG A 25 11.24 5.19 -10.04
C ARG A 25 12.29 5.99 -9.26
N HIS A 26 11.83 6.95 -8.47
CA HIS A 26 12.68 7.79 -7.62
C HIS A 26 12.71 7.31 -6.15
N VAL A 27 12.16 6.13 -5.86
CA VAL A 27 12.28 5.45 -4.56
C VAL A 27 13.39 4.42 -4.72
N GLU A 28 14.62 4.89 -4.53
CA GLU A 28 15.89 4.22 -4.84
C GLU A 28 16.10 2.85 -4.16
N GLN A 29 15.22 2.45 -3.23
CA GLN A 29 15.34 1.24 -2.40
C GLN A 29 14.44 0.07 -2.84
N LEU A 30 13.66 0.21 -3.92
CA LEU A 30 12.84 -0.88 -4.46
C LEU A 30 13.67 -1.78 -5.38
N VAL A 31 14.14 -2.91 -4.85
CA VAL A 31 14.98 -3.88 -5.57
C VAL A 31 14.15 -5.02 -6.16
N GLU A 32 13.00 -5.33 -5.56
CA GLU A 32 12.20 -6.50 -5.88
C GLU A 32 10.70 -6.20 -6.05
N MET A 33 10.05 -6.93 -6.97
CA MET A 33 8.60 -6.83 -7.20
C MET A 33 7.76 -7.22 -5.96
N SER A 34 8.29 -8.08 -5.08
CA SER A 34 7.64 -8.52 -3.84
C SER A 34 7.35 -7.33 -2.90
N GLN A 35 8.31 -6.41 -2.81
CA GLN A 35 8.22 -5.19 -2.01
C GLN A 35 7.29 -4.16 -2.63
N THR A 36 7.39 -3.95 -3.95
CA THR A 36 6.49 -3.07 -4.71
C THR A 36 5.04 -3.52 -4.60
N ARG A 37 4.81 -4.84 -4.65
CA ARG A 37 3.51 -5.44 -4.40
C ARG A 37 3.05 -5.15 -2.99
N ALA A 38 3.91 -5.35 -1.98
CA ALA A 38 3.54 -5.04 -0.60
C ALA A 38 3.18 -3.56 -0.40
N VAL A 39 3.90 -2.62 -1.04
CA VAL A 39 3.53 -1.20 -1.06
C VAL A 39 2.13 -1.00 -1.66
N ALA A 40 1.86 -1.58 -2.84
CA ALA A 40 0.58 -1.44 -3.52
C ALA A 40 -0.60 -1.94 -2.66
N TYR A 41 -0.45 -3.11 -2.04
CA TYR A 41 -1.47 -3.66 -1.16
C TYR A 41 -1.55 -2.96 0.20
N SER A 42 -0.47 -2.34 0.68
CA SER A 42 -0.50 -1.47 1.87
C SER A 42 -1.39 -0.25 1.64
N LEU A 43 -1.34 0.34 0.44
CA LEU A 43 -2.23 1.44 0.05
C LEU A 43 -3.69 1.00 0.05
N TYR A 44 -3.96 -0.19 -0.47
CA TYR A 44 -5.29 -0.77 -0.45
C TYR A 44 -5.80 -0.98 0.97
N LEU A 45 -5.02 -1.65 1.82
CA LEU A 45 -5.36 -1.87 3.22
C LEU A 45 -5.63 -0.55 3.95
N ALA A 46 -4.74 0.44 3.79
CA ALA A 46 -4.88 1.75 4.39
C ALA A 46 -6.15 2.47 3.93
N SER A 47 -6.43 2.49 2.62
CA SER A 47 -7.66 3.09 2.09
C SER A 47 -8.94 2.43 2.60
N HIS A 48 -8.89 1.14 2.96
CA HIS A 48 -10.06 0.40 3.41
C HIS A 48 -10.27 0.47 4.93
N ARG A 49 -9.18 0.40 5.71
CA ARG A 49 -9.22 0.32 7.19
C ARG A 49 -8.88 1.62 7.91
N PHE A 50 -8.00 2.47 7.38
CA PHE A 50 -7.36 3.54 8.16
C PHE A 50 -7.62 4.95 7.64
N MET A 51 -7.96 5.12 6.36
CA MET A 51 -8.26 6.42 5.76
C MET A 51 -9.74 6.80 5.92
N ASP A 52 -10.07 7.39 7.05
CA ASP A 52 -11.39 7.94 7.37
C ASP A 52 -11.53 9.45 7.05
N GLY A 53 -10.48 10.05 6.47
CA GLY A 53 -10.42 11.49 6.16
C GLY A 53 -10.16 12.39 7.37
N ARG A 54 -9.86 11.82 8.56
CA ARG A 54 -9.60 12.56 9.80
C ARG A 54 -8.17 12.39 10.32
N ARG A 55 -7.53 11.26 9.99
CA ARG A 55 -6.16 10.92 10.41
C ARG A 55 -5.11 11.58 9.52
N ALA A 56 -4.01 12.00 10.14
CA ALA A 56 -2.82 12.43 9.43
C ALA A 56 -2.10 11.24 8.78
N LEU A 57 -1.28 11.53 7.77
CA LEU A 57 -0.47 10.53 7.07
C LEU A 57 0.41 9.73 8.04
N SER A 58 1.02 10.39 9.03
CA SER A 58 1.85 9.73 10.04
C SER A 58 1.06 8.68 10.85
N GLU A 59 -0.15 9.01 11.27
CA GLU A 59 -1.02 8.12 12.04
C GLU A 59 -1.42 6.89 11.21
N ILE A 60 -1.69 7.07 9.91
CA ILE A 60 -2.00 5.96 9.00
C ILE A 60 -0.80 5.02 8.85
N LEU A 61 0.41 5.59 8.73
CA LEU A 61 1.65 4.81 8.64
C LEU A 61 1.93 4.03 9.94
N ASP A 62 1.71 4.64 11.10
CA ASP A 62 1.87 3.97 12.41
C ASP A 62 0.91 2.77 12.53
N LEU A 63 -0.34 2.92 12.07
CA LEU A 63 -1.32 1.84 12.09
C LEU A 63 -0.97 0.69 11.14
N LEU A 64 -0.40 1.00 9.97
CA LEU A 64 0.11 -0.04 9.07
C LEU A 64 1.27 -0.81 9.68
N GLU A 65 2.23 -0.11 10.31
CA GLU A 65 3.36 -0.77 10.96
C GLU A 65 2.90 -1.70 12.08
N ARG A 66 1.98 -1.22 12.94
CA ARG A 66 1.38 -2.06 13.99
C ARG A 66 0.66 -3.28 13.42
N ALA A 67 -0.12 -3.11 12.35
CA ALA A 67 -0.82 -4.23 11.72
C ALA A 67 0.17 -5.27 11.16
N PHE A 68 1.30 -4.84 10.58
CA PHE A 68 2.34 -5.76 10.13
C PHE A 68 3.04 -6.48 11.29
N ASP A 69 3.22 -5.82 12.43
CA ASP A 69 3.84 -6.42 13.61
C ASP A 69 2.90 -7.42 14.30
N GLU A 70 1.59 -7.14 14.34
CA GLU A 70 0.59 -7.95 15.05
C GLU A 70 0.03 -9.10 14.20
N GLU A 71 -0.30 -8.83 12.93
CA GLU A 71 -1.00 -9.76 12.06
C GLU A 71 -0.09 -10.34 10.95
N GLY A 72 1.15 -9.86 10.84
CA GLY A 72 2.07 -10.22 9.76
C GLY A 72 1.72 -9.57 8.42
N LEU A 73 2.34 -10.04 7.34
CA LEU A 73 2.10 -9.50 5.98
C LEU A 73 0.91 -10.14 5.27
N ASP A 74 0.33 -11.22 5.82
CA ASP A 74 -0.79 -11.94 5.18
C ASP A 74 -2.04 -11.05 5.06
N ILE A 75 -2.18 -10.04 5.94
CA ILE A 75 -3.24 -9.03 5.88
C ILE A 75 -3.22 -8.19 4.59
N LEU A 76 -2.10 -8.19 3.87
CA LEU A 76 -1.97 -7.50 2.59
C LEU A 76 -2.65 -8.27 1.46
N ASP A 77 -2.96 -9.56 1.60
CA ASP A 77 -3.69 -10.30 0.59
C ASP A 77 -5.22 -10.18 0.81
N PRO A 78 -5.94 -9.33 0.05
CA PRO A 78 -7.39 -9.21 0.18
C PRO A 78 -8.14 -10.46 -0.30
N PHE A 79 -7.46 -11.37 -0.98
CA PHE A 79 -8.01 -12.65 -1.45
C PHE A 79 -7.45 -13.84 -0.68
N HIS A 80 -6.86 -13.59 0.51
CA HIS A 80 -6.31 -14.64 1.35
C HIS A 80 -7.36 -15.72 1.60
N ARG A 81 -7.02 -16.98 1.27
CA ARG A 81 -7.84 -18.15 1.54
C ARG A 81 -6.95 -19.22 2.17
N PRO A 82 -7.45 -19.96 3.19
CA PRO A 82 -6.72 -21.09 3.74
C PRO A 82 -6.27 -22.04 2.63
N GLY A 83 -4.97 -22.36 2.57
CA GLY A 83 -4.38 -23.24 1.56
C GLY A 83 -3.95 -22.57 0.24
N ARG A 84 -4.14 -21.26 0.08
CA ARG A 84 -3.58 -20.50 -1.04
C ARG A 84 -2.42 -19.64 -0.54
N HIS A 85 -1.25 -19.75 -1.16
CA HIS A 85 -0.12 -18.91 -0.77
C HIS A 85 -0.49 -17.43 -0.98
N PRO A 86 -0.42 -16.60 0.08
CA PRO A 86 -0.51 -15.16 -0.09
C PRO A 86 0.56 -14.72 -1.09
N GLY A 87 0.28 -13.66 -1.84
CA GLY A 87 1.25 -13.12 -2.80
C GLY A 87 2.62 -12.95 -2.13
N ASN A 88 3.70 -13.27 -2.84
CA ASN A 88 5.04 -13.17 -2.24
C ASN A 88 5.34 -11.70 -1.88
N PHE A 89 5.26 -11.37 -0.60
CA PHE A 89 5.41 -10.02 -0.05
C PHE A 89 6.72 -9.91 0.74
N ALA A 90 7.46 -8.85 0.47
CA ALA A 90 8.55 -8.40 1.33
C ALA A 90 8.07 -7.19 2.13
N ARG A 91 8.39 -7.11 3.42
CA ARG A 91 7.92 -6.02 4.29
C ARG A 91 8.39 -4.68 3.71
N PRO A 92 7.47 -3.79 3.31
CA PRO A 92 7.84 -2.49 2.77
C PRO A 92 8.28 -1.56 3.90
N ARG A 93 9.18 -0.64 3.60
CA ARG A 93 9.60 0.40 4.55
C ARG A 93 8.53 1.49 4.61
N ARG A 94 8.38 2.10 5.77
CA ARG A 94 7.47 3.23 5.99
C ARG A 94 7.60 4.33 4.93
N HIS A 95 8.83 4.69 4.56
CA HIS A 95 9.10 5.73 3.57
C HIS A 95 8.65 5.36 2.15
N GLU A 96 8.64 4.07 1.80
CA GLU A 96 8.17 3.60 0.49
C GLU A 96 6.66 3.72 0.38
N ILE A 97 5.94 3.35 1.45
CA ILE A 97 4.49 3.54 1.55
C ILE A 97 4.15 5.04 1.51
N ALA A 98 4.88 5.87 2.28
CA ALA A 98 4.70 7.32 2.29
C ALA A 98 4.95 7.93 0.90
N ALA A 99 6.01 7.50 0.21
CA ALA A 99 6.34 7.95 -1.13
C ALA A 99 5.25 7.60 -2.14
N ALA A 100 4.64 6.41 -2.02
CA ALA A 100 3.53 5.99 -2.85
C ALA A 100 2.24 6.77 -2.55
N LEU A 101 1.94 7.02 -1.27
CA LEU A 101 0.81 7.86 -0.83
C LEU A 101 0.91 9.29 -1.36
N ASN A 102 2.09 9.89 -1.27
CA ASN A 102 2.34 11.26 -1.77
C ASN A 102 2.22 11.37 -3.29
N ARG A 103 2.22 10.25 -4.03
CA ARG A 103 2.07 10.18 -5.48
C ARG A 103 0.65 9.81 -5.93
N LEU A 104 -0.23 9.42 -5.01
CA LEU A 104 -1.65 9.24 -5.29
C LEU A 104 -2.31 10.61 -5.45
N ARG A 105 -2.52 11.03 -6.69
CA ARG A 105 -3.13 12.33 -7.03
C ARG A 105 -4.56 12.48 -6.50
N THR A 106 -5.25 11.37 -6.27
CA THR A 106 -6.60 11.32 -5.70
C THR A 106 -6.62 11.40 -4.18
N LEU A 107 -5.47 11.35 -3.51
CA LEU A 107 -5.39 11.46 -2.05
C LEU A 107 -5.67 12.91 -1.63
N ALA A 108 -6.81 13.14 -1.00
CA ALA A 108 -7.15 14.42 -0.39
C ALA A 108 -6.53 14.49 1.02
N VAL A 109 -5.40 15.17 1.15
CA VAL A 109 -4.76 15.43 2.46
C VAL A 109 -5.30 16.74 3.02
N LYS A 110 -5.85 16.71 4.24
CA LYS A 110 -6.12 17.94 5.01
C LYS A 110 -4.90 18.27 5.85
N ARG A 111 -4.33 19.47 5.68
CA ARG A 111 -3.41 20.02 6.68
C ARG A 111 -4.21 20.33 7.94
N LYS A 112 -3.76 19.80 9.08
CA LYS A 112 -4.13 20.34 10.38
C LYS A 112 -3.30 21.60 10.63
#